data_AF-A0A449BJ91-F1
#
_entry.id   AF-A0A449BJ91-F1
#
_cell.length_a   1.000
_cell.length_b   1.000
_cell.length_c   1.000
_cell.angle_alpha   90.00
_cell.angle_beta   90.00
_cell.angle_gamma   90.00
#
_symmetry.space_group_name_H-M   'P 1'
#
loop_
_entity.id
_entity.type
_entity.pdbx_description
1 polymer ?
#
loop_
_entity_poly.entity_id
_entity_poly.type
_entity_poly.pdbx_seq_one_letter_code
_entity_poly.pdbx_strand_id
1 'polypeptide(L)'
;MKKRLIVSSVLIMMFLISLVIVFIVSDPELKIIYGVVTIIMISLALTYLFSGTAKFLIMTIYIITIILGVIFLSDYQHAVIAIGTLAIIVNPLANFEEYLEKQFNKEDILPLRISLRGKYWPFFDYRQEMRNYVHLPQTRKLFTKVWYLRARQITTITLFFTAIFLLINELKNIYIDLTNYNPVQMLTFYAVLAMFVLAFILMKSGFTAMIRVSITFTFIPIIFLINMIGLAFYSKLFLSIAITLMGIGYLIFDKINSLKIVDYNAYEYYDPADKRYVYANEFYEPFVYNETYTLVGIYRFKSDLKNFERKLKDILFYANCKHFMITAYTFNGKNIELYTEFYTKDYRKANKFIIFLEGLFSTKVDSSIYEDKYKQTYEMTFFHKTEYIVARALKLSELLDDLSIYQKELIVSIIFSFKNLEDIEALSKQYYVARMEEFDTNQYYAARVSVKTTNSKFLMEQKIRDVLLNAMIYRATYVRILVYYEGDFKHD
;
A
#
# COMPACT_ATOMS: atom_id res chain seq x y z
N MET A 1 -23.25 7.19 5.33
CA MET A 1 -22.50 7.20 4.02
C MET A 1 -23.36 7.26 2.73
N LYS A 2 -24.37 6.40 2.51
CA LYS A 2 -25.20 6.41 1.27
C LYS A 2 -25.85 7.78 0.99
N LYS A 3 -26.32 8.46 2.04
CA LYS A 3 -26.90 9.82 1.97
C LYS A 3 -25.93 10.85 1.39
N ARG A 4 -24.66 10.83 1.81
CA ARG A 4 -23.60 11.75 1.32
C ARG A 4 -23.32 11.55 -0.17
N LEU A 5 -23.26 10.29 -0.60
CA LEU A 5 -23.08 9.95 -2.02
C LEU A 5 -24.25 10.45 -2.86
N ILE A 6 -25.50 10.22 -2.42
CA ILE A 6 -26.70 10.71 -3.12
C ILE A 6 -26.69 12.24 -3.19
N VAL A 7 -26.47 12.93 -2.07
CA VAL A 7 -26.46 14.40 -2.01
C VAL A 7 -25.37 14.99 -2.91
N SER A 8 -24.12 14.50 -2.84
CA SER A 8 -23.03 14.97 -3.71
C SER A 8 -23.30 14.67 -5.19
N SER A 9 -23.81 13.48 -5.53
CA SER A 9 -24.14 13.14 -6.91
C SER A 9 -25.27 14.02 -7.47
N VAL A 10 -26.31 14.30 -6.68
CA VAL A 10 -27.40 15.21 -7.07
C VAL A 10 -26.86 16.63 -7.27
N LEU A 11 -26.04 17.13 -6.34
CA LEU A 11 -25.42 18.47 -6.46
C LEU A 11 -24.53 18.57 -7.71
N ILE A 12 -23.63 17.60 -7.94
CA ILE A 12 -22.77 17.58 -9.13
C ILE A 12 -23.61 17.52 -10.40
N MET A 13 -24.66 16.69 -10.43
CA MET A 13 -25.54 16.58 -11.60
C MET A 13 -26.31 17.89 -11.84
N MET A 14 -26.82 18.54 -10.79
CA MET A 14 -27.45 19.87 -10.89
C MET A 14 -26.48 20.90 -11.44
N PHE A 15 -25.25 20.94 -10.93
CA PHE A 15 -24.22 21.87 -11.42
C PHE A 15 -23.85 21.62 -12.88
N LEU A 16 -23.69 20.37 -13.30
CA LEU A 16 -23.42 20.02 -14.69
C LEU A 16 -24.57 20.42 -15.62
N ILE A 17 -25.82 20.15 -15.24
CA ILE A 17 -27.00 20.54 -16.01
C ILE A 17 -27.09 22.07 -16.10
N SER A 18 -26.90 22.76 -14.99
CA SER A 18 -26.94 24.23 -14.93
C SER A 18 -25.84 24.87 -15.79
N LEU A 19 -24.65 24.26 -15.82
CA LEU A 19 -23.54 24.70 -16.67
C LEU A 19 -23.91 24.63 -18.14
N VAL A 20 -24.55 23.54 -18.58
CA VAL A 20 -25.04 23.41 -19.98
C VAL A 20 -26.06 24.50 -20.31
N ILE A 21 -27.02 24.77 -19.41
CA ILE A 21 -28.05 25.80 -19.62
C ILE A 21 -27.42 27.20 -19.72
N VAL A 22 -26.54 27.56 -18.78
CA VAL A 22 -25.87 28.87 -18.77
C VAL A 22 -24.99 29.05 -20.00
N PHE A 23 -24.31 28.00 -20.46
CA PHE A 23 -23.47 28.07 -21.65
C PHE A 23 -24.25 28.32 -22.93
N ILE A 24 -25.51 27.87 -23.00
CA ILE A 24 -26.41 28.08 -24.13
C ILE A 24 -27.05 29.48 -24.09
N VAL A 25 -27.46 29.95 -22.91
CA VAL A 25 -28.37 31.11 -22.77
C VAL A 25 -27.65 32.43 -22.46
N SER A 26 -26.49 32.39 -21.79
CA SER A 26 -25.88 33.61 -21.22
C SER A 26 -24.86 34.28 -22.14
N ASP A 27 -24.49 35.52 -21.82
CA ASP A 27 -23.42 36.26 -22.48
C ASP A 27 -22.02 35.69 -22.16
N PRO A 28 -21.01 35.91 -23.03
CA PRO A 28 -19.68 35.32 -22.88
C PRO A 28 -19.02 35.58 -21.51
N GLU A 29 -19.16 36.78 -20.96
CA GLU A 29 -18.58 37.15 -19.65
C GLU A 29 -19.23 36.38 -18.49
N LEU A 30 -20.57 36.26 -18.52
CA LEU A 30 -21.34 35.49 -17.53
C LEU A 30 -21.02 33.99 -17.61
N LYS A 31 -20.77 33.45 -18.80
CA LYS A 31 -20.36 32.04 -18.97
C LYS A 31 -19.07 31.75 -18.21
N ILE A 32 -18.11 32.67 -18.24
CA ILE A 32 -16.82 32.43 -17.60
C ILE A 32 -16.92 32.52 -16.08
N ILE A 33 -17.59 33.55 -15.55
CA ILE A 33 -17.84 33.69 -14.11
C ILE A 33 -18.58 32.45 -13.59
N TYR A 34 -19.63 32.03 -14.29
CA TYR A 34 -20.38 30.84 -13.91
C TYR A 34 -19.57 29.55 -13.99
N GLY A 35 -18.71 29.42 -15.00
CA GLY A 35 -17.79 28.29 -15.14
C GLY A 35 -16.85 28.16 -13.95
N VAL A 36 -16.22 29.27 -13.53
CA VAL A 36 -15.32 29.31 -12.36
C VAL A 36 -16.07 28.95 -11.07
N VAL A 37 -17.25 29.55 -10.84
CA VAL A 37 -18.08 29.25 -9.67
C VAL A 37 -18.48 27.77 -9.65
N THR A 38 -18.86 27.22 -10.81
CA THR A 38 -19.24 25.80 -10.93
C THR A 38 -18.09 24.87 -10.59
N ILE A 39 -16.87 25.16 -11.06
CA ILE A 39 -15.67 24.38 -10.73
C ILE A 39 -15.40 24.39 -9.23
N ILE A 40 -15.50 25.56 -8.58
CA ILE A 40 -15.33 25.70 -7.12
C ILE A 40 -16.39 24.87 -6.38
N MET A 41 -17.65 24.96 -6.79
CA MET A 41 -18.75 24.22 -6.16
C MET A 41 -18.64 22.71 -6.35
N ILE A 42 -18.21 22.25 -7.52
CA ILE A 42 -17.93 20.83 -7.77
C ILE A 42 -16.75 20.36 -6.90
N SER A 43 -15.68 21.15 -6.79
CA SER A 43 -14.54 20.85 -5.94
C SER A 43 -14.96 20.68 -4.47
N LEU A 44 -15.77 21.61 -3.96
CA LEU A 44 -16.35 21.53 -2.62
C LEU A 44 -17.26 20.31 -2.44
N ALA A 45 -18.10 19.99 -3.43
CA ALA A 45 -18.97 18.80 -3.38
C ALA A 45 -18.16 17.49 -3.36
N LEU A 46 -17.01 17.46 -4.03
CA LEU A 46 -16.06 16.35 -4.00
C LEU A 46 -15.33 16.25 -2.66
N THR A 47 -14.90 17.37 -2.07
CA THR A 47 -14.34 17.39 -0.71
C THR A 47 -15.36 16.85 0.30
N TYR A 48 -16.62 17.28 0.21
CA TYR A 48 -17.69 16.75 1.04
C TYR A 48 -17.87 15.23 0.85
N LEU A 49 -17.86 14.75 -0.40
CA LEU A 49 -18.01 13.32 -0.70
C LEU A 49 -16.89 12.48 -0.10
N PHE A 50 -15.64 12.85 -0.37
CA PHE A 50 -14.45 12.04 -0.08
C PHE A 50 -13.87 12.26 1.31
N SER A 51 -13.95 13.48 1.83
CA SER A 51 -13.23 13.94 3.01
C SER A 51 -14.13 14.25 4.21
N GLY A 52 -15.45 14.25 4.05
CA GLY A 52 -16.41 14.42 5.14
C GLY A 52 -16.81 15.87 5.40
N THR A 53 -17.74 16.07 6.35
CA THR A 53 -18.34 17.37 6.67
C THR A 53 -17.35 18.36 7.28
N ALA A 54 -16.48 17.91 8.20
CA ALA A 54 -15.52 18.77 8.89
C ALA A 54 -14.54 19.43 7.90
N LYS A 55 -13.94 18.64 7.00
CA LYS A 55 -13.05 19.14 5.94
C LYS A 55 -13.76 20.03 4.94
N PHE A 56 -15.01 19.73 4.59
CA PHE A 56 -15.81 20.59 3.73
C PHE A 56 -16.02 21.99 4.33
N LEU A 57 -16.32 22.09 5.62
CA LEU A 57 -16.50 23.38 6.31
C LEU A 57 -15.19 24.18 6.33
N ILE A 58 -14.07 23.53 6.65
CA ILE A 58 -12.77 24.21 6.67
C ILE A 58 -12.35 24.68 5.28
N MET A 59 -12.53 23.86 4.25
CA MET A 59 -12.26 24.27 2.87
C MET A 59 -13.14 25.44 2.45
N THR A 60 -14.40 25.46 2.88
CA THR A 60 -15.30 26.61 2.65
C THR A 60 -14.76 27.88 3.31
N ILE A 61 -14.29 27.81 4.57
CA ILE A 61 -13.68 28.95 5.27
C ILE A 61 -12.44 29.46 4.52
N TYR A 62 -11.55 28.56 4.08
CA TYR A 62 -10.38 28.96 3.31
C TYR A 62 -10.76 29.63 2.00
N ILE A 63 -11.70 29.07 1.23
CA ILE A 63 -12.12 29.65 -0.05
C ILE A 63 -12.74 31.04 0.16
N ILE A 64 -13.62 31.21 1.15
CA ILE A 64 -14.21 32.51 1.47
C ILE A 64 -13.12 33.52 1.85
N THR A 65 -12.18 33.12 2.69
CA THR A 65 -11.07 34.00 3.12
C THR A 65 -10.19 34.42 1.94
N ILE A 66 -9.91 33.50 1.02
CA ILE A 66 -9.13 33.78 -0.19
C ILE A 66 -9.90 34.73 -1.11
N ILE A 67 -11.19 34.49 -1.34
CA ILE A 67 -12.04 35.34 -2.17
C ILE A 67 -12.12 36.76 -1.58
N LEU A 68 -12.39 36.88 -0.28
CA LEU A 68 -12.39 38.18 0.40
C LEU A 68 -11.03 38.85 0.32
N GLY A 69 -9.94 38.11 0.52
CA GLY A 69 -8.58 38.65 0.37
C GLY A 69 -8.30 39.16 -1.05
N VAL A 70 -8.74 38.44 -2.08
CA VAL A 70 -8.58 38.84 -3.49
C VAL A 70 -9.41 40.10 -3.82
N ILE A 71 -10.58 40.25 -3.20
CA ILE A 71 -11.45 41.42 -3.37
C ILE A 71 -10.87 42.65 -2.66
N PHE A 72 -10.45 42.51 -1.40
CA PHE A 72 -9.98 43.64 -0.59
C PHE A 72 -8.52 44.04 -0.87
N LEU A 73 -7.69 43.11 -1.33
CA LEU A 73 -6.27 43.33 -1.64
C LEU A 73 -6.03 43.08 -3.15
N SER A 74 -6.73 43.83 -3.99
CA SER A 74 -6.67 43.70 -5.45
C SER A 74 -5.25 43.84 -6.02
N ASP A 75 -4.40 44.64 -5.39
CA ASP A 75 -3.03 44.88 -5.85
C ASP A 75 -2.09 43.71 -5.47
N TYR A 76 -2.52 42.86 -4.53
CA TYR A 76 -1.75 41.73 -4.01
C TYR A 76 -2.39 40.37 -4.36
N GLN A 77 -3.29 40.32 -5.34
CA GLN A 77 -4.05 39.11 -5.71
C GLN A 77 -3.16 37.87 -5.83
N HIS A 78 -2.00 37.98 -6.47
CA HIS A 78 -1.06 36.86 -6.62
C HIS A 78 -0.48 36.38 -5.28
N ALA A 79 -0.14 37.32 -4.38
CA ALA A 79 0.37 36.98 -3.06
C ALA A 79 -0.73 36.38 -2.17
N VAL A 80 -1.96 36.90 -2.24
CA VAL A 80 -3.12 36.37 -1.52
C VAL A 80 -3.45 34.96 -1.98
N ILE A 81 -3.46 34.70 -3.29
CA ILE A 81 -3.70 33.35 -3.83
C ILE A 81 -2.58 32.39 -3.41
N ALA A 82 -1.31 32.82 -3.45
CA ALA A 82 -0.17 32.00 -3.03
C ALA A 82 -0.23 31.66 -1.53
N ILE A 83 -0.48 32.64 -0.66
CA ILE A 83 -0.62 32.45 0.78
C ILE A 83 -1.85 31.59 1.09
N GLY A 84 -2.97 31.84 0.42
CA GLY A 84 -4.20 31.06 0.57
C GLY A 84 -4.04 29.59 0.21
N THR A 85 -3.31 29.33 -0.88
CA THR A 85 -2.97 27.96 -1.27
C THR A 85 -2.07 27.28 -0.23
N LEU A 86 -1.07 27.99 0.29
CA LEU A 86 -0.23 27.48 1.38
C LEU A 86 -1.05 27.19 2.63
N ALA A 87 -2.03 28.03 2.97
CA ALA A 87 -2.92 27.80 4.09
C ALA A 87 -3.76 26.52 3.90
N ILE A 88 -4.25 26.24 2.69
CA ILE A 88 -4.98 24.99 2.40
C ILE A 88 -4.07 23.76 2.61
N ILE A 89 -2.79 23.85 2.24
CA ILE A 89 -1.83 22.72 2.36
C ILE A 89 -1.38 22.52 3.81
N VAL A 90 -1.02 23.61 4.50
CA VAL A 90 -0.52 23.57 5.89
C VAL A 90 -1.66 23.31 6.87
N ASN A 91 -2.88 23.66 6.49
CA ASN A 91 -4.10 23.54 7.29
C ASN A 91 -3.95 24.13 8.70
N PRO A 92 -3.75 25.46 8.85
CA PRO A 92 -3.63 26.09 10.17
C PRO A 92 -4.87 25.90 11.06
N LEU A 93 -6.03 25.58 10.48
CA LEU A 93 -7.26 25.25 11.19
C LEU A 93 -7.38 23.77 11.59
N ALA A 94 -6.31 22.97 11.56
CA ALA A 94 -6.34 21.54 11.92
C ALA A 94 -6.95 21.29 13.32
N ASN A 95 -6.62 22.10 14.32
CA ASN A 95 -7.20 21.96 15.66
C ASN A 95 -8.72 22.21 15.68
N PHE A 96 -9.20 23.11 14.82
CA PHE A 96 -10.63 23.36 14.64
C PHE A 96 -11.31 22.22 13.87
N GLU A 97 -10.59 21.58 12.94
CA GLU A 97 -11.03 20.35 12.27
C GLU A 97 -11.29 19.25 13.28
N GLU A 98 -10.33 18.96 14.15
CA GLU A 98 -10.47 17.93 15.18
C GLU A 98 -11.61 18.24 16.15
N TYR A 99 -11.83 19.52 16.48
CA TYR A 99 -12.97 19.93 17.27
C TYR A 99 -14.30 19.60 16.56
N LEU A 100 -14.42 19.92 15.27
CA LEU A 100 -15.60 19.59 14.47
C LEU A 100 -15.79 18.07 14.33
N GLU A 101 -14.71 17.31 14.12
CA GLU A 101 -14.76 15.84 14.05
C GLU A 101 -15.24 15.20 15.36
N LYS A 102 -14.99 15.82 16.52
CA LYS A 102 -15.52 15.31 17.80
C LYS A 102 -17.02 15.57 17.98
N GLN A 103 -17.57 16.59 17.30
CA GLN A 103 -18.98 16.98 17.41
C GLN A 103 -19.89 16.28 16.38
N PHE A 104 -19.34 15.85 15.24
CA PHE A 104 -20.12 15.18 14.20
C PHE A 104 -20.26 13.67 14.41
N ASN A 105 -21.28 13.08 13.79
CA ASN A 105 -21.43 11.62 13.76
C ASN A 105 -20.29 10.98 12.95
N LYS A 106 -19.80 9.81 13.39
CA LYS A 106 -18.71 9.07 12.72
C LYS A 106 -18.98 8.84 11.23
N GLU A 107 -20.24 8.63 10.83
CA GLU A 107 -20.62 8.44 9.43
C GLU A 107 -20.40 9.66 8.52
N ASP A 108 -20.44 10.87 9.08
CA ASP A 108 -20.33 12.13 8.34
C ASP A 108 -18.87 12.59 8.20
N ILE A 109 -18.01 12.09 9.10
CA ILE A 109 -16.57 12.40 9.16
C ILE A 109 -15.76 11.41 8.32
N LEU A 110 -16.11 10.12 8.37
CA LEU A 110 -15.27 9.08 7.77
C LEU A 110 -15.09 9.30 6.25
N PRO A 111 -13.85 9.19 5.74
CA PRO A 111 -13.60 9.32 4.31
C PRO A 111 -14.28 8.18 3.56
N LEU A 112 -14.67 8.46 2.32
CA LEU A 112 -15.37 7.47 1.50
C LEU A 112 -14.42 6.30 1.17
N ARG A 113 -14.68 5.11 1.74
CA ARG A 113 -13.92 3.89 1.45
C ARG A 113 -14.60 3.13 0.31
N ILE A 114 -14.17 3.36 -0.93
CA ILE A 114 -14.54 2.50 -2.07
C ILE A 114 -13.50 1.38 -2.14
N SER A 115 -13.88 0.15 -1.76
CA SER A 115 -13.03 -1.02 -1.97
C SER A 115 -13.31 -1.63 -3.35
N LEU A 116 -12.71 -1.07 -4.41
CA LEU A 116 -12.67 -1.70 -5.73
C LEU A 116 -11.69 -2.88 -5.69
N ARG A 117 -12.12 -4.02 -5.14
CA ARG A 117 -11.30 -5.24 -5.08
C ARG A 117 -11.45 -6.02 -6.39
N GLY A 118 -10.38 -6.07 -7.18
CA GLY A 118 -10.31 -6.94 -8.36
C GLY A 118 -10.14 -8.42 -7.99
N LYS A 119 -10.35 -9.34 -8.95
CA LYS A 119 -10.27 -10.80 -8.69
C LYS A 119 -8.97 -11.30 -8.05
N TYR A 120 -7.84 -10.65 -8.32
CA TYR A 120 -6.52 -11.01 -7.80
C TYR A 120 -6.08 -10.08 -6.65
N TRP A 121 -7.02 -9.43 -5.95
CA TRP A 121 -6.70 -8.48 -4.88
C TRP A 121 -5.76 -9.07 -3.81
N PRO A 122 -5.90 -10.33 -3.33
CA PRO A 122 -5.01 -10.85 -2.29
C PRO A 122 -3.56 -10.94 -2.78
N PHE A 123 -3.36 -11.28 -4.05
CA PHE A 123 -2.03 -11.35 -4.63
C PHE A 123 -1.37 -9.97 -4.77
N PHE A 124 -2.14 -8.93 -5.09
CA PHE A 124 -1.59 -7.58 -5.15
C PHE A 124 -1.19 -7.06 -3.77
N ASP A 125 -1.94 -7.41 -2.73
CA ASP A 125 -1.59 -7.10 -1.34
C ASP A 125 -0.35 -7.90 -0.88
N TYR A 126 -0.31 -9.21 -1.16
CA TYR A 126 0.89 -10.05 -0.96
C TYR A 126 2.13 -9.49 -1.67
N ARG A 127 1.97 -9.04 -2.92
CA ARG A 127 3.03 -8.37 -3.67
C ARG A 127 3.45 -7.04 -3.03
N GLN A 128 2.51 -6.32 -2.45
CA GLN A 128 2.80 -5.08 -1.76
C GLN A 128 3.66 -5.34 -0.51
N GLU A 129 3.40 -6.41 0.25
CA GLU A 129 4.25 -6.80 1.39
C GLU A 129 5.69 -7.14 0.96
N MET A 130 5.86 -7.96 -0.09
CA MET A 130 7.19 -8.22 -0.66
C MET A 130 7.92 -6.93 -1.05
N ARG A 131 7.20 -5.96 -1.65
CA ARG A 131 7.77 -4.66 -2.01
C ARG A 131 8.14 -3.82 -0.80
N ASN A 132 7.28 -3.78 0.20
CA ASN A 132 7.52 -3.03 1.43
C ASN A 132 8.81 -3.52 2.10
N TYR A 133 9.02 -4.85 2.12
CA TYR A 133 10.25 -5.45 2.64
C TYR A 133 11.50 -5.06 1.83
N VAL A 134 11.47 -5.16 0.49
CA VAL A 134 12.59 -4.69 -0.36
C VAL A 134 12.90 -3.21 -0.15
N HIS A 135 11.88 -2.41 0.13
CA HIS A 135 12.01 -0.97 0.40
C HIS A 135 12.29 -0.64 1.87
N LEU A 136 12.31 -1.62 2.77
CA LEU A 136 12.55 -1.42 4.20
C LEU A 136 13.85 -0.65 4.50
N PRO A 137 14.97 -0.87 3.80
CA PRO A 137 16.18 -0.04 3.98
C PRO A 137 15.96 1.45 3.62
N GLN A 138 15.07 1.76 2.67
CA GLN A 138 14.72 3.13 2.33
C GLN A 138 13.80 3.75 3.37
N THR A 139 12.84 2.97 3.89
CA THR A 139 12.00 3.37 5.01
C THR A 139 12.84 3.64 6.26
N ARG A 140 13.81 2.77 6.56
CA ARG A 140 14.78 2.98 7.65
C ARG A 140 15.56 4.28 7.51
N LYS A 141 15.95 4.68 6.30
CA LYS A 141 16.61 5.98 6.06
C LYS A 141 15.74 7.18 6.46
N LEU A 142 14.41 7.08 6.39
CA LEU A 142 13.52 8.16 6.83
C LEU A 142 13.58 8.36 8.35
N PHE A 143 13.64 7.27 9.11
CA PHE A 143 13.70 7.29 10.57
C PHE A 143 15.11 7.55 11.10
N THR A 144 16.14 7.05 10.41
CA THR A 144 17.54 7.15 10.89
C THR A 144 18.28 8.39 10.38
N LYS A 145 17.89 8.97 9.23
CA LYS A 145 18.60 10.10 8.61
C LYS A 145 17.71 11.31 8.47
N VAL A 146 17.75 12.20 9.46
CA VAL A 146 16.97 13.46 9.50
C VAL A 146 17.18 14.32 8.25
N TRP A 147 18.40 14.41 7.71
CA TRP A 147 18.67 15.19 6.50
C TRP A 147 17.93 14.67 5.27
N TYR A 148 17.77 13.35 5.15
CA TYR A 148 17.07 12.73 4.02
C TYR A 148 15.58 13.03 4.10
N LEU A 149 14.99 12.96 5.30
CA LEU A 149 13.61 13.35 5.57
C LEU A 149 13.38 14.82 5.22
N ARG A 150 14.23 15.73 5.71
CA ARG A 150 14.13 17.17 5.45
C ARG A 150 14.27 17.49 3.96
N ALA A 151 15.27 16.91 3.28
CA ALA A 151 15.46 17.11 1.85
C ALA A 151 14.22 16.65 1.05
N ARG A 152 13.66 15.48 1.39
CA ARG A 152 12.43 14.97 0.76
C ARG A 152 11.26 15.93 0.97
N GLN A 153 11.04 16.39 2.20
CA GLN A 153 9.95 17.32 2.52
C GLN A 153 10.10 18.65 1.78
N ILE A 154 11.30 19.25 1.80
CA ILE A 154 11.59 20.51 1.10
C ILE A 154 11.32 20.35 -0.39
N THR A 155 11.88 19.32 -1.04
CA THR A 155 11.66 19.10 -2.48
C THR A 155 10.20 18.83 -2.81
N THR A 156 9.46 18.08 -1.98
CA THR A 156 8.02 17.87 -2.18
C THR A 156 7.26 19.20 -2.09
N ILE A 157 7.54 20.02 -1.08
CA ILE A 157 6.91 21.34 -0.92
C ILE A 157 7.23 22.24 -2.11
N THR A 158 8.50 22.30 -2.53
CA THR A 158 8.92 23.09 -3.71
C THR A 158 8.19 22.64 -4.96
N LEU A 159 8.10 21.34 -5.24
CA LEU A 159 7.39 20.82 -6.42
C LEU A 159 5.89 21.15 -6.37
N PHE A 160 5.23 20.97 -5.23
CA PHE A 160 3.82 21.33 -5.06
C PHE A 160 3.59 22.82 -5.25
N PHE A 161 4.43 23.65 -4.64
CA PHE A 161 4.33 25.10 -4.75
C PHE A 161 4.51 25.56 -6.19
N THR A 162 5.57 25.09 -6.87
CA THR A 162 5.82 25.40 -8.29
C THR A 162 4.68 24.93 -9.18
N ALA A 163 4.12 23.73 -8.93
CA ALA A 163 2.99 23.22 -9.70
C ALA A 163 1.75 24.10 -9.56
N ILE A 164 1.42 24.53 -8.34
CA ILE A 164 0.25 25.38 -8.10
C ILE A 164 0.47 26.78 -8.67
N PHE A 165 1.66 27.36 -8.48
CA PHE A 165 2.01 28.65 -9.04
C PHE A 165 1.88 28.65 -10.58
N LEU A 166 2.44 27.64 -11.24
CA LEU A 166 2.31 27.48 -12.68
C LEU A 166 0.86 27.22 -13.11
N LEU A 167 0.09 26.42 -12.36
CA LEU A 167 -1.34 26.21 -12.64
C LEU A 167 -2.12 27.54 -12.64
N ILE A 168 -1.90 28.38 -11.63
CA ILE A 168 -2.55 29.69 -11.51
C ILE A 168 -2.18 30.59 -12.69
N ASN A 169 -0.89 30.63 -13.05
CA ASN A 169 -0.42 31.43 -14.17
C ASN A 169 -0.98 30.95 -15.52
N GLU A 170 -1.05 29.64 -15.73
CA GLU A 170 -1.63 29.06 -16.96
C GLU A 170 -3.14 29.28 -17.05
N LEU A 171 -3.88 29.17 -15.93
CA LEU A 171 -5.31 29.48 -15.92
C LEU A 171 -5.60 30.93 -16.34
N LYS A 172 -4.74 31.87 -15.95
CA LYS A 172 -4.82 33.27 -16.40
C LYS A 172 -4.59 33.41 -17.91
N ASN A 173 -3.60 32.69 -18.45
CA ASN A 173 -3.27 32.75 -19.88
C ASN A 173 -4.35 32.09 -20.75
N ILE A 174 -4.89 30.95 -20.32
CA ILE A 174 -5.99 30.24 -21.02
C ILE A 174 -7.28 31.08 -20.99
N TYR A 175 -7.54 31.81 -19.91
CA TYR A 175 -8.69 32.72 -19.79
C TYR A 175 -8.65 33.88 -20.81
N ILE A 176 -7.46 34.36 -21.17
CA ILE A 176 -7.27 35.49 -22.11
C ILE A 176 -7.39 35.03 -23.58
N ASP A 177 -7.06 33.76 -23.88
CA ASP A 177 -6.89 33.24 -25.25
C ASP A 177 -7.92 32.17 -25.66
N LEU A 178 -9.12 32.16 -25.07
CA LEU A 178 -10.20 31.18 -25.37
C LEU A 178 -10.55 31.01 -26.86
N THR A 179 -10.15 31.95 -27.73
CA THR A 179 -10.37 31.93 -29.17
C THR A 179 -9.20 31.39 -29.99
N ASN A 180 -7.98 31.31 -29.44
CA ASN A 180 -6.78 30.87 -30.15
C ASN A 180 -6.11 29.69 -29.43
N TYR A 181 -6.21 28.49 -30.00
CA TYR A 181 -5.53 27.31 -29.49
C TYR A 181 -4.01 27.49 -29.53
N ASN A 182 -3.38 27.68 -28.37
CA ASN A 182 -1.92 27.73 -28.26
C ASN A 182 -1.37 26.37 -27.77
N PRO A 183 -0.70 25.59 -28.63
CA PRO A 183 -0.16 24.29 -28.25
C PRO A 183 0.88 24.36 -27.12
N VAL A 184 1.53 25.51 -26.90
CA VAL A 184 2.46 25.72 -25.78
C VAL A 184 1.74 25.69 -24.42
N GLN A 185 0.50 26.21 -24.35
CA GLN A 185 -0.32 26.17 -23.13
C GLN A 185 -0.74 24.73 -22.76
N MET A 186 -0.85 23.85 -23.75
CA MET A 186 -1.12 22.43 -23.53
C MET A 186 0.08 21.72 -22.89
N LEU A 187 1.30 22.09 -23.30
CA LEU A 187 2.54 21.57 -22.74
C LEU A 187 2.79 22.05 -21.30
N THR A 188 2.53 23.32 -21.02
CA THR A 188 2.64 23.89 -19.65
C THR A 188 1.64 23.22 -18.71
N PHE A 189 0.39 23.00 -19.14
CA PHE A 189 -0.60 22.26 -18.38
C PHE A 189 -0.17 20.80 -18.11
N TYR A 190 0.39 20.12 -19.10
CA TYR A 190 0.99 18.80 -18.92
C TYR A 190 2.12 18.81 -17.89
N ALA A 191 3.02 19.80 -17.95
CA ALA A 191 4.13 19.93 -17.01
C ALA A 191 3.64 20.14 -15.56
N VAL A 192 2.60 20.96 -15.38
CA VAL A 192 1.93 21.16 -14.08
C VAL A 192 1.40 19.84 -13.53
N LEU A 193 0.68 19.05 -14.35
CA LEU A 193 0.15 17.75 -13.93
C LEU A 193 1.30 16.77 -13.60
N ALA A 194 2.35 16.75 -14.41
CA ALA A 194 3.54 15.94 -14.15
C ALA A 194 4.21 16.31 -12.81
N MET A 195 4.34 17.60 -12.49
CA MET A 195 4.91 18.04 -11.21
C MET A 195 4.08 17.58 -10.00
N PHE A 196 2.75 17.65 -10.07
CA PHE A 196 1.89 17.12 -9.00
C PHE A 196 2.10 15.61 -8.81
N VAL A 197 2.14 14.84 -9.90
CA VAL A 197 2.38 13.39 -9.82
C VAL A 197 3.77 13.09 -9.26
N LEU A 198 4.80 13.82 -9.69
CA LEU A 198 6.17 13.65 -9.17
C LEU A 198 6.27 14.00 -7.69
N ALA A 199 5.62 15.06 -7.24
CA ALA A 199 5.58 15.44 -5.83
C ALA A 199 4.91 14.37 -4.97
N PHE A 200 3.80 13.79 -5.45
CA PHE A 200 3.12 12.69 -4.79
C PHE A 200 3.98 11.42 -4.72
N ILE A 201 4.64 11.05 -5.83
CA ILE A 201 5.53 9.89 -5.87
C ILE A 201 6.75 10.10 -4.97
N LEU A 202 7.30 11.31 -4.93
CA LEU A 202 8.39 11.65 -4.02
C LEU A 202 7.95 11.45 -2.58
N MET A 203 6.76 11.94 -2.20
CA MET A 203 6.19 11.80 -0.86
C MET A 203 5.89 10.35 -0.47
N LYS A 204 5.50 9.48 -1.42
CA LYS A 204 5.18 8.07 -1.15
C LYS A 204 6.39 7.15 -1.23
N SER A 205 7.14 7.22 -2.33
CA SER A 205 8.13 6.21 -2.73
C SER A 205 9.58 6.72 -2.78
N GLY A 206 9.81 8.03 -2.61
CA GLY A 206 11.14 8.63 -2.50
C GLY A 206 11.81 9.00 -3.83
N PHE A 207 13.04 9.53 -3.75
CA PHE A 207 13.76 10.13 -4.89
C PHE A 207 13.98 9.17 -6.07
N THR A 208 14.37 7.91 -5.81
CA THR A 208 14.62 6.93 -6.88
C THR A 208 13.37 6.60 -7.70
N ALA A 209 12.20 6.59 -7.07
CA ALA A 209 10.94 6.40 -7.78
C ALA A 209 10.55 7.67 -8.56
N MET A 210 10.72 8.84 -7.95
CA MET A 210 10.44 10.13 -8.60
C MET A 210 11.29 10.34 -9.86
N ILE A 211 12.60 10.07 -9.81
CA ILE A 211 13.50 10.20 -10.98
C ILE A 211 13.07 9.27 -12.12
N ARG A 212 12.75 8.00 -11.82
CA ARG A 212 12.30 7.04 -12.84
C ARG A 212 11.02 7.50 -13.53
N VAL A 213 10.05 8.00 -12.77
CA VAL A 213 8.79 8.51 -13.35
C VAL A 213 9.01 9.82 -14.08
N SER A 214 9.94 10.67 -13.62
CA SER A 214 10.30 11.91 -14.31
C SER A 214 10.82 11.62 -15.71
N ILE A 215 11.65 10.59 -15.89
CA ILE A 215 12.14 10.16 -17.21
C ILE A 215 10.95 9.84 -18.13
N THR A 216 9.96 9.09 -17.64
CA THR A 216 8.74 8.79 -18.41
C THR A 216 7.99 10.05 -18.83
N PHE A 217 7.88 11.04 -17.94
CA PHE A 217 7.20 12.30 -18.27
C PHE A 217 7.97 13.20 -19.24
N THR A 218 9.26 12.95 -19.50
CA THR A 218 10.04 13.77 -20.47
C THR A 218 9.77 13.44 -21.93
N PHE A 219 9.27 12.23 -22.25
CA PHE A 219 9.08 11.81 -23.64
C PHE A 219 8.05 12.68 -24.39
N ILE A 220 6.92 13.01 -23.76
CA ILE A 220 5.86 13.82 -24.39
C ILE A 220 6.36 15.26 -24.71
N PRO A 221 7.00 15.98 -23.78
CA PRO A 221 7.64 17.27 -24.07
C PRO A 221 8.65 17.22 -25.21
N ILE A 222 9.50 16.18 -25.27
CA ILE A 222 10.51 16.06 -26.34
C ILE A 222 9.84 15.90 -27.71
N ILE A 223 8.81 15.06 -27.82
CA ILE A 223 8.05 14.87 -29.06
C ILE A 223 7.41 16.20 -29.48
N PHE A 224 6.86 16.94 -28.52
CA PHE A 224 6.28 18.25 -28.78
C PHE A 224 7.32 19.27 -29.28
N LEU A 225 8.49 19.32 -28.63
CA LEU A 225 9.58 20.21 -29.03
C LEU A 225 10.06 19.92 -30.47
N ILE A 226 10.16 18.65 -30.86
CA ILE A 226 10.55 18.27 -32.23
C ILE A 226 9.57 18.80 -33.27
N ASN A 227 8.27 18.80 -32.94
CA ASN A 227 7.25 19.35 -33.82
C ASN A 227 7.36 20.88 -33.97
N MET A 228 7.87 21.58 -32.95
CA MET A 228 8.05 23.04 -32.95
C MET A 228 9.34 23.51 -33.63
N ILE A 229 10.40 22.69 -33.67
CA ILE A 229 11.66 23.06 -34.32
C ILE A 229 11.44 23.21 -35.85
N GLY A 230 12.16 24.11 -36.52
CA GLY A 230 12.11 24.32 -37.97
C GLY A 230 12.71 23.20 -38.85
N LEU A 231 12.54 21.93 -38.48
CA LEU A 231 13.01 20.78 -39.27
C LEU A 231 12.07 20.46 -40.45
N ALA A 232 12.62 19.80 -41.48
CA ALA A 232 11.82 19.24 -42.58
C ALA A 232 10.81 18.20 -42.05
N PHE A 233 9.64 18.12 -42.69
CA PHE A 233 8.51 17.27 -42.24
C PHE A 233 8.92 15.81 -42.02
N TYR A 234 9.64 15.21 -42.97
CA TYR A 234 10.09 13.82 -42.86
C TYR A 234 11.07 13.60 -41.70
N SER A 235 11.94 14.58 -41.41
CA SER A 235 12.85 14.53 -40.25
C SER A 235 12.10 14.61 -38.92
N LYS A 236 11.08 15.47 -38.83
CA LYS A 236 10.20 15.56 -37.65
C LYS A 236 9.48 14.25 -37.38
N LEU A 237 8.93 13.65 -38.43
CA LEU A 237 8.18 12.40 -38.36
C LEU A 237 9.10 11.25 -37.91
N PHE A 238 10.28 11.12 -38.52
CA PHE A 238 11.25 10.08 -38.15
C PHE A 238 11.71 10.21 -36.69
N LEU A 239 12.08 11.41 -36.25
CA LEU A 239 12.51 11.67 -34.87
C LEU A 239 11.38 11.41 -33.86
N SER A 240 10.16 11.86 -34.16
CA SER A 240 9.00 11.65 -33.29
C SER A 240 8.68 10.15 -33.12
N ILE A 241 8.75 9.37 -34.20
CA ILE A 241 8.56 7.91 -34.14
C ILE A 241 9.69 7.25 -33.34
N ALA A 242 10.95 7.62 -33.59
CA ALA A 242 12.09 7.05 -32.87
C ALA A 242 11.97 7.28 -31.35
N ILE A 243 11.62 8.49 -30.92
CA ILE A 243 11.46 8.81 -29.50
C ILE A 243 10.24 8.13 -28.89
N THR A 244 9.15 8.00 -29.65
CA THR A 244 7.97 7.25 -29.20
C THR A 244 8.33 5.78 -28.95
N LEU A 245 9.08 5.14 -29.87
CA LEU A 245 9.54 3.76 -29.71
C LEU A 245 10.50 3.61 -28.53
N MET A 246 11.40 4.57 -28.32
CA MET A 246 12.26 4.62 -27.12
C MET A 246 11.44 4.72 -25.84
N GLY A 247 10.41 5.58 -25.82
CA GLY A 247 9.51 5.74 -24.68
C GLY A 247 8.73 4.46 -24.35
N ILE A 248 8.18 3.78 -25.36
CA ILE A 248 7.51 2.49 -25.20
C ILE A 248 8.49 1.43 -24.70
N GLY A 249 9.70 1.36 -25.27
CA GLY A 249 10.75 0.44 -24.83
C GLY A 249 11.13 0.66 -23.36
N TYR A 250 11.27 1.93 -22.95
CA TYR A 250 11.53 2.28 -21.55
C TYR A 250 10.39 1.86 -20.62
N LEU A 251 9.13 2.09 -21.00
CA LEU A 251 7.96 1.66 -20.22
C LEU A 251 7.90 0.14 -20.04
N ILE A 252 8.20 -0.62 -21.09
CA ILE A 252 8.27 -2.09 -21.02
C ILE A 252 9.40 -2.51 -20.09
N PHE A 253 10.58 -1.90 -20.21
CA PHE A 253 11.73 -2.18 -19.36
C PHE A 253 11.44 -1.88 -17.88
N ASP A 254 10.86 -0.73 -17.56
CA ASP A 254 10.49 -0.39 -16.18
C ASP A 254 9.39 -1.31 -15.64
N LYS A 255 8.42 -1.70 -16.47
CA LYS A 255 7.40 -2.68 -16.08
C LYS A 255 8.01 -4.04 -15.73
N ILE A 256 8.98 -4.51 -16.50
CA ILE A 256 9.70 -5.77 -16.23
C ILE A 256 10.51 -5.64 -14.94
N ASN A 257 11.24 -4.55 -14.74
CA ASN A 257 11.99 -4.32 -13.51
C ASN A 257 11.08 -4.24 -12.28
N SER A 258 9.90 -3.64 -12.42
CA SER A 258 8.87 -3.57 -11.39
C SER A 258 8.32 -4.96 -11.01
N LEU A 259 8.38 -5.94 -11.92
CA LEU A 259 8.04 -7.35 -11.66
C LEU A 259 9.23 -8.14 -11.06
N LYS A 260 10.47 -7.72 -11.29
CA LYS A 260 11.67 -8.30 -10.67
C LYS A 260 11.88 -7.88 -9.21
N ILE A 261 11.16 -6.87 -8.74
CA ILE A 261 11.11 -6.51 -7.31
C ILE A 261 10.27 -7.58 -6.60
N VAL A 262 10.95 -8.63 -6.18
CA VAL A 262 10.43 -9.77 -5.42
C VAL A 262 11.45 -10.14 -4.35
N ASP A 263 10.96 -10.60 -3.22
CA ASP A 263 11.76 -11.09 -2.12
C ASP A 263 11.01 -12.20 -1.40
N TYR A 264 11.71 -12.95 -0.56
CA TYR A 264 11.14 -14.02 0.24
C TYR A 264 11.76 -14.00 1.63
N ASN A 265 10.93 -13.69 2.62
CA ASN A 265 11.32 -13.80 4.02
C ASN A 265 10.58 -14.99 4.64
N ALA A 266 11.32 -15.80 5.39
CA ALA A 266 10.84 -17.07 5.88
C ALA A 266 10.90 -17.15 7.41
N TYR A 267 9.89 -17.79 7.99
CA TYR A 267 10.01 -18.41 9.30
C TYR A 267 10.70 -19.76 9.12
N GLU A 268 11.97 -19.82 9.52
CA GLU A 268 12.84 -20.98 9.32
C GLU A 268 12.86 -21.85 10.59
N TYR A 269 12.56 -23.15 10.43
CA TYR A 269 12.65 -24.11 11.52
C TYR A 269 12.84 -25.53 11.02
N TYR A 270 13.30 -26.41 11.92
CA TYR A 270 13.30 -27.85 11.69
C TYR A 270 12.06 -28.45 12.34
N ASP A 271 11.23 -29.18 11.57
CA ASP A 271 10.10 -29.94 12.13
C ASP A 271 10.56 -31.36 12.50
N PRO A 272 10.64 -31.71 13.80
CA PRO A 272 11.07 -33.04 14.23
C PRO A 272 10.09 -34.15 13.86
N ALA A 273 8.79 -33.84 13.75
CA ALA A 273 7.76 -34.83 13.45
C ALA A 273 7.86 -35.32 12.00
N ASP A 274 8.06 -34.37 11.08
CA ASP A 274 8.12 -34.65 9.64
C ASP A 274 9.57 -34.82 9.13
N LYS A 275 10.57 -34.61 10.00
CA LYS A 275 12.01 -34.66 9.71
C LYS A 275 12.41 -33.81 8.50
N ARG A 276 11.93 -32.57 8.45
CA ARG A 276 12.18 -31.64 7.34
C ARG A 276 12.46 -30.24 7.85
N TYR A 277 13.31 -29.52 7.13
CA TYR A 277 13.46 -28.08 7.28
C TYR A 277 12.31 -27.39 6.59
N VAL A 278 11.70 -26.42 7.26
CA VAL A 278 10.56 -25.65 6.78
C VAL A 278 10.95 -24.19 6.68
N TYR A 279 10.60 -23.60 5.56
CA TYR A 279 10.73 -22.19 5.26
C TYR A 279 9.33 -21.69 4.94
N ALA A 280 8.60 -21.23 5.95
CA ALA A 280 7.24 -20.75 5.78
C ALA A 280 7.23 -19.27 5.43
N ASN A 281 6.51 -18.87 4.39
CA ASN A 281 6.56 -17.49 3.90
C ASN A 281 5.85 -16.53 4.87
N GLU A 282 6.60 -15.57 5.41
CA GLU A 282 6.05 -14.54 6.29
C GLU A 282 5.03 -13.66 5.56
N PHE A 283 5.33 -13.26 4.33
CA PHE A 283 4.48 -12.32 3.57
C PHE A 283 3.11 -12.92 3.24
N TYR A 284 2.99 -14.25 3.24
CA TYR A 284 1.74 -14.96 2.94
C TYR A 284 0.80 -15.06 4.15
N GLU A 285 1.33 -15.07 5.37
CA GLU A 285 0.57 -15.33 6.59
C GLU A 285 -0.71 -14.46 6.74
N PRO A 286 -0.69 -13.14 6.45
CA PRO A 286 -1.91 -12.31 6.54
C PRO A 286 -3.03 -12.72 5.57
N PHE A 287 -2.70 -13.53 4.56
CA PHE A 287 -3.58 -13.89 3.45
C PHE A 287 -4.02 -15.35 3.51
N VAL A 288 -3.72 -16.12 4.56
CA VAL A 288 -4.11 -17.54 4.68
C VAL A 288 -5.62 -17.72 4.44
N TYR A 289 -6.45 -16.92 5.09
CA TYR A 289 -7.92 -17.00 5.02
C TYR A 289 -8.56 -16.25 3.84
N ASN A 290 -7.82 -16.03 2.76
CA ASN A 290 -8.38 -15.38 1.59
C ASN A 290 -9.36 -16.30 0.85
N GLU A 291 -10.48 -15.75 0.38
CA GLU A 291 -11.56 -16.53 -0.26
C GLU A 291 -11.30 -16.86 -1.74
N THR A 292 -10.38 -16.15 -2.41
CA THR A 292 -10.26 -16.23 -3.89
C THR A 292 -9.13 -17.14 -4.37
N TYR A 293 -8.14 -17.45 -3.53
CA TYR A 293 -7.01 -18.34 -3.85
C TYR A 293 -7.18 -19.69 -3.18
N THR A 294 -8.14 -20.50 -3.61
CA THR A 294 -8.38 -21.82 -3.00
C THR A 294 -7.62 -22.97 -3.68
N LEU A 295 -6.95 -22.73 -4.81
CA LEU A 295 -6.28 -23.80 -5.55
C LEU A 295 -4.85 -24.00 -5.02
N VAL A 296 -4.62 -25.10 -4.30
CA VAL A 296 -3.32 -25.43 -3.72
C VAL A 296 -2.53 -26.30 -4.68
N GLY A 297 -1.26 -25.93 -4.91
CA GLY A 297 -0.29 -26.73 -5.66
C GLY A 297 0.90 -27.10 -4.78
N ILE A 298 1.15 -28.39 -4.61
CA ILE A 298 2.32 -28.93 -3.92
C ILE A 298 3.20 -29.58 -4.97
N TYR A 299 4.45 -29.13 -5.09
CA TYR A 299 5.41 -29.58 -6.11
C TYR A 299 6.64 -30.16 -5.44
N ARG A 300 6.93 -31.43 -5.66
CA ARG A 300 8.07 -32.16 -5.11
C ARG A 300 9.07 -32.50 -6.20
N PHE A 301 10.34 -32.16 -5.99
CA PHE A 301 11.40 -32.47 -6.94
C PHE A 301 12.76 -32.62 -6.23
N LYS A 302 13.70 -33.31 -6.87
CA LYS A 302 15.03 -33.56 -6.32
C LYS A 302 15.94 -32.34 -6.56
N SER A 303 16.42 -31.71 -5.49
CA SER A 303 17.37 -30.60 -5.59
C SER A 303 18.10 -30.39 -4.27
N ASP A 304 19.34 -29.93 -4.35
CA ASP A 304 20.07 -29.46 -3.17
C ASP A 304 19.56 -28.07 -2.76
N LEU A 305 19.47 -27.81 -1.46
CA LEU A 305 18.95 -26.55 -0.91
C LEU A 305 19.67 -25.32 -1.50
N LYS A 306 21.02 -25.34 -1.56
CA LYS A 306 21.80 -24.23 -2.13
C LYS A 306 21.47 -23.94 -3.60
N ASN A 307 21.23 -24.98 -4.40
CA ASN A 307 20.87 -24.81 -5.80
C ASN A 307 19.45 -24.26 -5.96
N PHE A 308 18.53 -24.71 -5.09
CA PHE A 308 17.18 -24.18 -5.01
C PHE A 308 17.16 -22.69 -4.64
N GLU A 309 17.84 -22.30 -3.55
CA GLU A 309 17.91 -20.91 -3.09
C GLU A 309 18.46 -19.95 -4.16
N ARG A 310 19.48 -20.38 -4.91
CA ARG A 310 20.03 -19.59 -6.03
C ARG A 310 18.99 -19.31 -7.12
N LYS A 311 18.08 -20.25 -7.35
CA LYS A 311 17.02 -20.15 -8.38
C LYS A 311 15.68 -19.66 -7.82
N LEU A 312 15.54 -19.50 -6.50
CA LEU A 312 14.31 -19.08 -5.84
C LEU A 312 13.81 -17.74 -6.37
N LYS A 313 14.73 -16.81 -6.67
CA LYS A 313 14.39 -15.50 -7.25
C LYS A 313 13.69 -15.60 -8.60
N ASP A 314 14.09 -16.57 -9.44
CA ASP A 314 13.45 -16.80 -10.74
C ASP A 314 12.04 -17.39 -10.56
N ILE A 315 11.86 -18.24 -9.56
CA ILE A 315 10.55 -18.80 -9.17
C ILE A 315 9.63 -17.66 -8.68
N LEU A 316 10.11 -16.78 -7.81
CA LEU A 316 9.37 -15.62 -7.32
C LEU A 316 9.01 -14.65 -8.45
N PHE A 317 9.93 -14.40 -9.38
CA PHE A 317 9.65 -13.59 -10.56
C PHE A 317 8.55 -14.21 -11.43
N TYR A 318 8.60 -15.53 -11.64
CA TYR A 318 7.56 -16.25 -12.37
C TYR A 318 6.21 -16.18 -11.65
N ALA A 319 6.19 -16.37 -10.33
CA ALA A 319 5.01 -16.21 -9.48
C ALA A 319 4.41 -14.81 -9.61
N ASN A 320 5.27 -13.79 -9.61
CA ASN A 320 4.84 -12.40 -9.76
C ASN A 320 4.21 -12.13 -11.14
N CYS A 321 4.76 -12.72 -12.20
CA CYS A 321 4.21 -12.61 -13.56
C CYS A 321 2.88 -13.36 -13.72
N LYS A 322 2.70 -14.50 -13.04
CA LYS A 322 1.52 -15.36 -13.19
C LYS A 322 0.43 -15.15 -12.14
N HIS A 323 0.70 -14.32 -11.13
CA HIS A 323 -0.23 -13.89 -10.08
C HIS A 323 -0.63 -15.03 -9.13
N PHE A 324 0.34 -15.80 -8.65
CA PHE A 324 0.15 -16.82 -7.62
C PHE A 324 1.10 -16.60 -6.44
N MET A 325 0.77 -17.18 -5.29
CA MET A 325 1.52 -17.03 -4.05
C MET A 325 2.33 -18.30 -3.77
N ILE A 326 3.53 -18.13 -3.21
CA ILE A 326 4.30 -19.23 -2.64
C ILE A 326 4.04 -19.20 -1.14
N THR A 327 3.47 -20.26 -0.58
CA THR A 327 3.07 -20.28 0.84
C THR A 327 4.21 -20.76 1.74
N ALA A 328 4.95 -21.77 1.30
CA ALA A 328 6.11 -22.32 2.00
C ALA A 328 6.96 -23.16 1.06
N TYR A 329 8.20 -23.46 1.46
CA TYR A 329 8.92 -24.61 0.92
C TYR A 329 9.56 -25.43 2.03
N THR A 330 9.79 -26.71 1.77
CA THR A 330 10.43 -27.62 2.74
C THR A 330 11.54 -28.44 2.09
N PHE A 331 12.49 -28.87 2.91
CA PHE A 331 13.63 -29.68 2.48
C PHE A 331 13.83 -30.86 3.43
N ASN A 332 13.79 -32.08 2.90
CA ASN A 332 13.95 -33.31 3.66
C ASN A 332 15.35 -33.96 3.50
N GLY A 333 16.34 -33.19 3.04
CA GLY A 333 17.71 -33.67 2.78
C GLY A 333 17.95 -34.13 1.34
N LYS A 334 16.91 -34.43 0.57
CA LYS A 334 17.04 -34.91 -0.83
C LYS A 334 16.09 -34.21 -1.80
N ASN A 335 14.87 -33.95 -1.35
CA ASN A 335 13.81 -33.36 -2.14
C ASN A 335 13.40 -32.01 -1.56
N ILE A 336 13.07 -31.09 -2.45
CA ILE A 336 12.39 -29.84 -2.14
C ILE A 336 10.90 -30.05 -2.40
N GLU A 337 10.06 -29.59 -1.47
CA GLU A 337 8.62 -29.47 -1.67
C GLU A 337 8.23 -28.00 -1.63
N LEU A 338 7.63 -27.51 -2.71
CA LEU A 338 7.16 -26.14 -2.84
C LEU A 338 5.64 -26.11 -2.72
N TYR A 339 5.14 -25.31 -1.79
CA TYR A 339 3.72 -25.12 -1.53
C TYR A 339 3.29 -23.77 -2.11
N THR A 340 2.18 -23.77 -2.85
CA THR A 340 1.70 -22.59 -3.58
C THR A 340 0.19 -22.49 -3.55
N GLU A 341 -0.31 -21.27 -3.70
CA GLU A 341 -1.74 -20.99 -3.87
C GLU A 341 -1.99 -20.20 -5.15
N PHE A 342 -2.95 -20.68 -5.93
CA PHE A 342 -3.44 -20.09 -7.16
C PHE A 342 -4.88 -19.64 -6.98
N TYR A 343 -5.29 -18.69 -7.81
CA TYR A 343 -6.69 -18.33 -7.96
C TYR A 343 -7.50 -19.57 -8.35
N THR A 344 -8.70 -19.74 -7.80
CA THR A 344 -9.53 -20.96 -7.93
C THR A 344 -9.70 -21.45 -9.37
N LYS A 345 -9.71 -20.55 -10.36
CA LYS A 345 -9.90 -20.88 -11.78
C LYS A 345 -8.60 -21.09 -12.58
N ASP A 346 -7.43 -20.97 -11.96
CA ASP A 346 -6.12 -20.95 -12.63
C ASP A 346 -5.41 -22.32 -12.72
N TYR A 347 -6.16 -23.41 -12.85
CA TYR A 347 -5.60 -24.78 -12.97
C TYR A 347 -4.56 -24.93 -14.09
N ARG A 348 -4.80 -24.29 -15.24
CA ARG A 348 -3.85 -24.28 -16.38
C ARG A 348 -2.51 -23.64 -16.01
N LYS A 349 -2.50 -22.63 -15.13
CA LYS A 349 -1.25 -21.99 -14.68
C LYS A 349 -0.51 -22.89 -13.71
N ALA A 350 -1.23 -23.54 -12.79
CA ALA A 350 -0.65 -24.52 -11.88
C ALA A 350 0.04 -25.67 -12.63
N ASN A 351 -0.53 -26.15 -13.73
CA ASN A 351 0.11 -27.17 -14.58
C ASN A 351 1.31 -26.61 -15.37
N LYS A 352 1.21 -25.39 -15.92
CA LYS A 352 2.35 -24.75 -16.62
C LYS A 352 3.54 -24.49 -15.70
N PHE A 353 3.29 -24.35 -14.40
CA PHE A 353 4.34 -24.17 -13.42
C PHE A 353 5.18 -25.45 -13.22
N ILE A 354 4.60 -26.64 -13.42
CA ILE A 354 5.34 -27.91 -13.46
C ILE A 354 6.42 -27.85 -14.53
N ILE A 355 6.01 -27.54 -15.78
CA ILE A 355 6.93 -27.44 -16.93
C ILE A 355 8.03 -26.41 -16.68
N PHE A 356 7.68 -25.29 -16.02
CA PHE A 356 8.66 -24.27 -15.63
C PHE A 356 9.69 -24.81 -14.62
N LEU A 357 9.25 -25.50 -13.56
CA LEU A 357 10.15 -26.10 -12.57
C LEU A 357 11.01 -27.22 -13.18
N GLU A 358 10.44 -28.05 -14.04
CA GLU A 358 11.18 -29.09 -14.77
C GLU A 358 12.25 -28.50 -15.69
N GLY A 359 11.94 -27.42 -16.41
CA GLY A 359 12.91 -26.68 -17.21
C GLY A 359 14.00 -26.02 -16.37
N LEU A 360 13.63 -25.50 -15.20
CA LEU A 360 14.54 -24.78 -14.29
C LEU A 360 15.52 -25.73 -13.58
N PHE A 361 15.07 -26.91 -13.14
CA PHE A 361 15.89 -27.85 -12.37
C PHE A 361 16.34 -29.08 -13.16
N SER A 362 15.83 -29.30 -14.37
CA SER A 362 16.12 -30.46 -15.21
C SER A 362 15.79 -31.79 -14.53
N THR A 363 14.77 -31.79 -13.67
CA THR A 363 14.29 -32.95 -12.91
C THR A 363 12.79 -33.06 -13.05
N LYS A 364 12.27 -34.29 -13.07
CA LYS A 364 10.82 -34.54 -13.02
C LYS A 364 10.23 -33.98 -11.73
N VAL A 365 9.06 -33.32 -11.83
CA VAL A 365 8.35 -32.74 -10.70
C VAL A 365 7.08 -33.55 -10.44
N ASP A 366 6.96 -34.11 -9.24
CA ASP A 366 5.72 -34.73 -8.78
C ASP A 366 4.82 -33.64 -8.21
N SER A 367 3.55 -33.59 -8.62
CA SER A 367 2.63 -32.53 -8.20
C SER A 367 1.30 -33.07 -7.68
N SER A 368 0.80 -32.49 -6.59
CA SER A 368 -0.60 -32.62 -6.19
C SER A 368 -1.26 -31.25 -6.26
N ILE A 369 -2.30 -31.12 -7.09
CA ILE A 369 -3.05 -29.89 -7.28
C ILE A 369 -4.51 -30.18 -6.92
N TYR A 370 -5.04 -29.49 -5.91
CA TYR A 370 -6.41 -29.67 -5.44
C TYR A 370 -6.97 -28.37 -4.86
N GLU A 371 -8.29 -28.32 -4.68
CA GLU A 371 -8.95 -27.15 -4.10
C GLU A 371 -9.07 -27.30 -2.58
N ASP A 372 -8.56 -26.33 -1.84
CA ASP A 372 -8.66 -26.20 -0.39
C ASP A 372 -9.49 -24.97 -0.03
N LYS A 373 -10.81 -25.15 0.03
CA LYS A 373 -11.75 -24.07 0.36
C LYS A 373 -11.66 -23.63 1.82
N TYR A 374 -11.26 -24.53 2.71
CA TYR A 374 -11.23 -24.30 4.15
C TYR A 374 -9.83 -23.96 4.69
N LYS A 375 -8.81 -23.89 3.82
CA LYS A 375 -7.43 -23.48 4.16
C LYS A 375 -6.72 -24.40 5.14
N GLN A 376 -7.19 -25.64 5.25
CA GLN A 376 -6.71 -26.63 6.21
C GLN A 376 -5.28 -27.08 5.91
N THR A 377 -4.86 -27.06 4.64
CA THR A 377 -3.53 -27.52 4.24
C THR A 377 -2.44 -26.70 4.91
N TYR A 378 -2.52 -25.36 4.85
CA TYR A 378 -1.52 -24.50 5.47
C TYR A 378 -1.59 -24.58 7.00
N GLU A 379 -2.80 -24.60 7.56
CA GLU A 379 -3.01 -24.65 9.01
C GLU A 379 -2.41 -25.90 9.66
N MET A 380 -2.75 -27.07 9.12
CA MET A 380 -2.33 -28.35 9.66
C MET A 380 -0.85 -28.63 9.38
N THR A 381 -0.33 -28.17 8.24
CA THR A 381 1.06 -28.44 7.85
C THR A 381 2.03 -27.50 8.56
N PHE A 382 1.66 -26.23 8.79
CA PHE A 382 2.59 -25.20 9.26
C PHE A 382 2.06 -24.41 10.47
N PHE A 383 0.90 -23.76 10.35
CA PHE A 383 0.48 -22.69 11.26
C PHE A 383 0.35 -23.11 12.73
N HIS A 384 -0.16 -24.32 12.97
CA HIS A 384 -0.38 -24.85 14.32
C HIS A 384 0.81 -25.63 14.89
N LYS A 385 1.95 -25.70 14.17
CA LYS A 385 3.16 -26.37 14.67
C LYS A 385 3.85 -25.50 15.72
N THR A 386 4.26 -26.09 16.84
CA THR A 386 5.00 -25.38 17.91
C THR A 386 6.25 -24.69 17.36
N GLU A 387 7.00 -25.37 16.51
CA GLU A 387 8.23 -24.84 15.90
C GLU A 387 7.95 -23.62 15.00
N TYR A 388 6.82 -23.59 14.31
CA TYR A 388 6.38 -22.42 13.54
C TYR A 388 6.12 -21.22 14.45
N ILE A 389 5.40 -21.42 15.55
CA ILE A 389 5.05 -20.35 16.50
C ILE A 389 6.31 -19.74 17.12
N VAL A 390 7.27 -20.59 17.51
CA VAL A 390 8.58 -20.17 18.03
C VAL A 390 9.37 -19.40 16.96
N ALA A 391 9.53 -19.96 15.75
CA ALA A 391 10.27 -19.32 14.67
C ALA A 391 9.70 -17.95 14.30
N ARG A 392 8.37 -17.82 14.30
CA ARG A 392 7.69 -16.54 14.07
C ARG A 392 8.06 -15.50 15.13
N ALA A 393 8.02 -15.86 16.40
CA ALA A 393 8.34 -14.91 17.47
C ALA A 393 9.81 -14.46 17.41
N LEU A 394 10.72 -15.41 17.17
CA LEU A 394 12.14 -15.10 16.96
C LEU A 394 12.31 -14.16 15.77
N LYS A 395 11.60 -14.40 14.66
CA LYS A 395 11.71 -13.52 13.49
C LYS A 395 11.20 -12.11 13.74
N LEU A 396 10.08 -11.98 14.46
CA LEU A 396 9.55 -10.69 14.87
C LEU A 396 10.53 -9.93 15.80
N SER A 397 11.25 -10.63 16.67
CA SER A 397 12.30 -10.02 17.49
C SER A 397 13.51 -9.54 16.69
N GLU A 398 13.93 -10.29 15.66
CA GLU A 398 15.02 -9.86 14.76
C GLU A 398 14.64 -8.59 13.99
N LEU A 399 13.40 -8.50 13.51
CA LEU A 399 12.88 -7.31 12.83
C LEU A 399 12.91 -6.07 13.73
N LEU A 400 12.66 -6.26 15.03
CA LEU A 400 12.75 -5.19 16.02
C LEU A 400 14.19 -4.70 16.23
N ASP A 401 15.17 -5.61 16.22
CA ASP A 401 16.60 -5.28 16.25
C ASP A 401 17.04 -4.54 14.98
N ASP A 402 16.58 -4.98 13.81
CA ASP A 402 16.86 -4.34 12.52
C ASP A 402 16.34 -2.89 12.46
N LEU A 403 15.23 -2.62 13.15
CA LEU A 403 14.66 -1.27 13.31
C LEU A 403 15.41 -0.41 14.35
N SER A 404 16.48 -0.93 14.96
CA SER A 404 17.30 -0.23 15.96
C SER A 404 16.52 0.25 17.18
N ILE A 405 15.43 -0.46 17.51
CA ILE A 405 14.68 -0.22 18.74
C ILE A 405 15.35 -1.08 19.82
N TYR A 406 16.23 -0.48 20.60
CA TYR A 406 16.98 -1.16 21.65
C TYR A 406 16.32 -0.89 23.00
N GLN A 407 15.30 -1.67 23.35
CA GLN A 407 14.86 -1.73 24.75
C GLN A 407 15.23 -3.09 25.36
N LYS A 408 15.38 -3.11 26.69
CA LYS A 408 15.85 -4.30 27.41
C LYS A 408 14.80 -5.41 27.50
N GLU A 409 13.51 -5.06 27.47
CA GLU A 409 12.41 -5.99 27.68
C GLU A 409 11.43 -6.01 26.51
N LEU A 410 11.20 -7.21 25.98
CA LEU A 410 10.19 -7.53 24.99
C LEU A 410 8.95 -8.09 25.69
N ILE A 411 7.77 -7.69 25.21
CA ILE A 411 6.51 -8.30 25.57
C ILE A 411 6.12 -9.25 24.43
N VAL A 412 6.02 -10.53 24.75
CA VAL A 412 5.46 -11.55 23.86
C VAL A 412 4.02 -11.78 24.26
N SER A 413 3.09 -11.48 23.36
CA SER A 413 1.66 -11.70 23.56
C SER A 413 1.15 -12.76 22.62
N ILE A 414 0.58 -13.83 23.17
CA ILE A 414 -0.02 -14.93 22.42
C ILE A 414 -1.53 -14.88 22.61
N ILE A 415 -2.27 -14.89 21.50
CA ILE A 415 -3.72 -14.96 21.47
C ILE A 415 -4.10 -16.44 21.32
N PHE A 416 -4.94 -16.91 22.23
CA PHE A 416 -5.49 -18.25 22.23
C PHE A 416 -7.02 -18.20 22.20
N SER A 417 -7.61 -19.26 21.65
CA SER A 417 -9.04 -19.56 21.78
C SER A 417 -9.28 -20.70 22.76
N PHE A 418 -10.29 -20.54 23.60
CA PHE A 418 -10.70 -21.49 24.65
C PHE A 418 -12.16 -21.87 24.46
N LYS A 419 -12.53 -23.09 24.86
CA LYS A 419 -13.94 -23.51 24.88
C LYS A 419 -14.64 -23.13 26.18
N ASN A 420 -13.90 -23.09 27.29
CA ASN A 420 -14.44 -22.82 28.63
C ASN A 420 -13.74 -21.62 29.26
N LEU A 421 -14.49 -20.83 30.04
CA LEU A 421 -13.94 -19.71 30.82
C LEU A 421 -13.07 -20.19 31.99
N GLU A 422 -13.38 -21.35 32.58
CA GLU A 422 -12.60 -21.96 33.66
C GLU A 422 -11.13 -22.19 33.27
N ASP A 423 -10.89 -22.58 32.02
CA ASP A 423 -9.55 -22.79 31.47
C ASP A 423 -8.75 -21.46 31.38
N ILE A 424 -9.44 -20.36 31.09
CA ILE A 424 -8.84 -19.00 31.07
C ILE A 424 -8.49 -18.56 32.50
N GLU A 425 -9.39 -18.79 33.46
CA GLU A 425 -9.17 -18.47 34.88
C GLU A 425 -8.04 -19.31 35.49
N ALA A 426 -7.88 -20.56 35.06
CA ALA A 426 -6.77 -21.40 35.50
C ALA A 426 -5.43 -20.86 34.97
N LEU A 427 -5.38 -20.46 33.70
CA LEU A 427 -4.18 -19.92 33.07
C LEU A 427 -3.80 -18.52 33.60
N SER A 428 -4.79 -17.70 33.98
CA SER A 428 -4.57 -16.36 34.56
C SER A 428 -3.89 -16.38 35.92
N LYS A 429 -3.87 -17.53 36.62
CA LYS A 429 -3.11 -17.71 37.86
C LYS A 429 -1.60 -17.73 37.63
N GLN A 430 -1.14 -18.05 36.41
CA GLN A 430 0.27 -18.19 36.07
C GLN A 430 0.80 -17.06 35.20
N TYR A 431 -0.06 -16.47 34.36
CA TYR A 431 0.32 -15.46 33.39
C TYR A 431 -0.62 -14.26 33.43
N TYR A 432 -0.15 -13.12 32.91
CA TYR A 432 -1.04 -12.01 32.65
C TYR A 432 -1.95 -12.33 31.46
N VAL A 433 -3.24 -12.53 31.74
CA VAL A 433 -4.25 -12.88 30.74
C VAL A 433 -5.30 -11.79 30.65
N ALA A 434 -5.52 -11.27 29.45
CA ALA A 434 -6.57 -10.30 29.13
C ALA A 434 -7.59 -10.93 28.19
N ARG A 435 -8.87 -11.01 28.61
CA ARG A 435 -9.96 -11.48 27.75
C ARG A 435 -10.22 -10.47 26.64
N MET A 436 -10.51 -10.98 25.44
CA MET A 436 -10.75 -10.18 24.25
C MET A 436 -12.20 -10.38 23.78
N GLU A 437 -13.16 -9.80 24.53
CA GLU A 437 -14.60 -10.00 24.33
C GLU A 437 -15.07 -9.66 22.90
N GLU A 438 -14.40 -8.72 22.23
CA GLU A 438 -14.67 -8.34 20.84
C GLU A 438 -14.49 -9.48 19.83
N PHE A 439 -13.72 -10.51 20.20
CA PHE A 439 -13.39 -11.66 19.35
C PHE A 439 -14.04 -12.97 19.83
N ASP A 440 -14.88 -12.90 20.86
CA ASP A 440 -15.62 -14.06 21.34
C ASP A 440 -16.66 -14.48 20.29
N THR A 441 -16.83 -15.78 20.16
CA THR A 441 -17.88 -16.39 19.34
C THR A 441 -18.78 -17.23 20.25
N ASN A 442 -19.95 -17.63 19.74
CA ASN A 442 -20.90 -18.45 20.51
C ASN A 442 -20.30 -19.77 21.03
N GLN A 443 -19.16 -20.22 20.50
CA GLN A 443 -18.52 -21.49 20.83
C GLN A 443 -17.11 -21.36 21.43
N TYR A 444 -16.49 -20.18 21.34
CA TYR A 444 -15.10 -19.98 21.75
C TYR A 444 -14.88 -18.60 22.35
N TYR A 445 -14.06 -18.56 23.39
CA TYR A 445 -13.59 -17.35 24.07
C TYR A 445 -12.16 -17.04 23.65
N ALA A 446 -11.86 -15.77 23.34
CA ALA A 446 -10.52 -15.32 22.99
C ALA A 446 -9.83 -14.68 24.20
N ALA A 447 -8.58 -15.09 24.47
CA ALA A 447 -7.78 -14.45 25.50
C ALA A 447 -6.33 -14.23 25.05
N ARG A 448 -5.75 -13.12 25.50
CA ARG A 448 -4.36 -12.74 25.24
C ARG A 448 -3.51 -13.00 26.47
N VAL A 449 -2.51 -13.87 26.33
CA VAL A 449 -1.53 -14.20 27.35
C VAL A 449 -0.26 -13.41 27.05
N SER A 450 0.22 -12.59 27.99
CA SER A 450 1.40 -11.76 27.78
C SER A 450 2.53 -12.10 28.75
N VAL A 451 3.75 -12.19 28.22
CA VAL A 451 4.95 -12.52 28.99
C VAL A 451 6.07 -11.56 28.64
N LYS A 452 6.70 -10.99 29.67
CA LYS A 452 7.91 -10.17 29.53
C LYS A 452 9.13 -11.06 29.40
N THR A 453 10.02 -10.76 28.47
CA THR A 453 11.27 -11.50 28.27
C THR A 453 12.38 -10.56 27.80
N THR A 454 13.62 -10.91 28.07
CA THR A 454 14.77 -10.19 27.49
C THR A 454 14.90 -10.53 26.02
N ASN A 455 15.44 -9.62 25.22
CA ASN A 455 15.77 -9.87 23.82
C ASN A 455 16.98 -10.81 23.67
N SER A 456 16.77 -12.09 23.94
CA SER A 456 17.70 -13.19 23.75
C SER A 456 16.94 -14.34 23.11
N LYS A 457 17.43 -14.85 21.97
CA LYS A 457 16.76 -15.91 21.21
C LYS A 457 16.44 -17.12 22.08
N PHE A 458 17.40 -17.54 22.91
CA PHE A 458 17.24 -18.67 23.81
C PHE A 458 16.14 -18.44 24.87
N LEU A 459 16.16 -17.28 25.54
CA LEU A 459 15.19 -16.98 26.60
C LEU A 459 13.78 -16.78 26.02
N MET A 460 13.67 -16.19 24.82
CA MET A 460 12.40 -16.09 24.10
C MET A 460 11.83 -17.46 23.76
N GLU A 461 12.64 -18.32 23.13
CA GLU A 461 12.23 -19.68 22.79
C GLU A 461 11.73 -20.45 24.02
N GLN A 462 12.50 -20.44 25.11
CA GLN A 462 12.12 -21.12 26.34
C GLN A 462 10.78 -20.61 26.89
N LYS A 463 10.61 -19.29 27.03
CA LYS A 463 9.36 -18.73 27.56
C LYS A 463 8.16 -19.01 26.66
N ILE A 464 8.32 -18.99 25.35
CA ILE A 464 7.23 -19.31 24.42
C ILE A 464 6.84 -20.77 24.52
N ARG A 465 7.83 -21.69 24.58
CA ARG A 465 7.56 -23.11 24.76
C ARG A 465 6.83 -23.38 26.08
N ASP A 466 7.23 -22.71 27.17
CA ASP A 466 6.56 -22.84 28.47
C ASP A 466 5.09 -22.36 28.42
N VAL A 467 4.83 -21.21 27.79
CA VAL A 467 3.46 -20.70 27.62
C VAL A 467 2.62 -21.64 26.76
N LEU A 468 3.17 -22.14 25.65
CA LEU A 468 2.47 -23.06 24.76
C LEU A 468 2.15 -24.39 25.47
N LEU A 469 3.09 -24.93 26.26
CA LEU A 469 2.88 -26.13 27.06
C LEU A 469 1.74 -25.93 28.07
N ASN A 470 1.77 -24.84 28.84
CA ASN A 470 0.73 -24.53 29.82
C ASN A 470 -0.63 -24.27 29.15
N ALA A 471 -0.64 -23.57 28.01
CA ALA A 471 -1.85 -23.37 27.23
C ALA A 471 -2.45 -24.70 26.72
N MET A 472 -1.61 -25.66 26.32
CA MET A 472 -2.07 -27.02 25.96
C MET A 472 -2.70 -27.78 27.13
N ILE A 473 -2.16 -27.65 28.34
CA ILE A 473 -2.74 -28.25 29.57
C ILE A 473 -4.18 -27.75 29.76
N TYR A 474 -4.41 -26.45 29.52
CA TYR A 474 -5.73 -25.81 29.61
C TYR A 474 -6.51 -25.79 28.28
N ARG A 475 -6.21 -26.73 27.37
CA ARG A 475 -6.95 -26.95 26.10
C ARG A 475 -7.10 -25.70 25.22
N ALA A 476 -6.17 -24.77 25.32
CA ALA A 476 -6.15 -23.57 24.52
C ALA A 476 -5.66 -23.89 23.09
N THR A 477 -6.26 -23.25 22.09
CA THR A 477 -5.81 -23.36 20.69
C THR A 477 -5.12 -22.08 20.28
N TYR A 478 -3.92 -22.19 19.70
CA TYR A 478 -3.16 -21.04 19.24
C TYR A 478 -3.87 -20.33 18.07
N VAL A 479 -3.95 -18.99 18.16
CA VAL A 479 -4.51 -18.13 17.12
C VAL A 479 -3.44 -17.22 16.52
N ARG A 480 -2.65 -16.51 17.35
CA ARG A 480 -1.66 -15.54 16.87
C ARG A 480 -0.61 -15.23 17.93
N ILE A 481 0.59 -14.85 17.49
CA ILE A 481 1.63 -14.28 18.34
C ILE A 481 1.97 -12.85 17.90
N LEU A 482 2.21 -11.99 18.87
CA LEU A 482 2.64 -10.61 18.72
C LEU A 482 3.88 -10.41 19.59
N VAL A 483 4.88 -9.73 19.06
CA VAL A 483 6.09 -9.36 19.80
C VAL A 483 6.24 -7.85 19.67
N TYR A 484 6.32 -7.15 20.79
CA TYR A 484 6.47 -5.70 20.83
C TYR A 484 7.26 -5.27 22.05
N TYR A 485 7.81 -4.07 21.97
CA TYR A 485 8.50 -3.41 23.07
C TYR A 485 7.49 -2.73 24.02
N GLU A 486 7.83 -2.66 25.30
CA GLU A 486 7.06 -1.84 26.25
C GLU A 486 7.33 -0.37 25.93
N GLY A 487 6.37 0.31 25.31
CA GLY A 487 6.54 1.71 24.95
C GLY A 487 6.71 2.58 26.20
N ASP A 488 7.94 3.00 26.49
CA ASP A 488 8.16 4.28 27.15
C ASP A 488 7.65 5.36 26.17
N PHE A 489 6.38 5.75 26.31
CA PHE A 489 5.89 7.00 25.75
C PHE A 489 6.57 8.16 26.50
N LYS A 490 7.85 8.37 26.24
CA LYS A 490 8.45 9.69 26.41
C LYS A 490 8.10 10.47 25.15
N HIS A 491 6.97 11.16 25.22
CA HIS A 491 6.74 12.33 24.41
C HIS A 491 7.89 13.31 24.68
N ASP A 492 8.78 13.46 23.70
CA ASP A 492 9.62 14.66 23.54
C ASP A 492 9.25 15.33 22.21
#